data_AF-A0A5N1J4M5-F1
#
_entry.id   AF-A0A5N1J4M5-F1
#
_cell.length_a   1.000
_cell.length_b   1.000
_cell.length_c   1.000
_cell.angle_alpha   90.00
_cell.angle_beta   90.00
_cell.angle_gamma   90.00
#
_symmetry.space_group_name_H-M   'P 1'
#
loop_
_entity.id
_entity.type
_entity.pdbx_description
1 polymer ?
#
loop_
_entity_poly.entity_id
_entity_poly.type
_entity_poly.pdbx_seq_one_letter_code
_entity_poly.pdbx_strand_id
1 'polypeptide(L)'
;MKAIFLSLALMGAVTASQAQNSPAATTDITPALQSHFDRLKSSSNSYQEHNRSYKVVDVSRLNSFWDGVLNTVKEHEKGLQSAGKNTVSELAQAKTTIEAQSQQIAALKKENALKEKAVQQNASEIANISVFGLDVNKQVFLFLSLGIIFLLGIVAAVIASVYKKSKVIADEKVKAFRDIEQEFTEYKKAARERELKIKRELQTEMNSKEELKQQLASLQKMRI
;
A
#
# COMPACT_ATOMS: atom_id res chain seq x y z
N MET A 1 -23.31 -13.54 -10.17
CA MET A 1 -24.67 -13.01 -10.41
C MET A 1 -25.14 -11.95 -9.39
N LYS A 2 -24.32 -11.48 -8.44
CA LYS A 2 -24.70 -10.37 -7.53
C LYS A 2 -24.23 -8.98 -8.00
N ALA A 3 -23.12 -8.93 -8.75
CA ALA A 3 -22.56 -7.67 -9.27
C ALA A 3 -23.34 -7.06 -10.45
N ILE A 4 -24.05 -7.88 -11.23
CA ILE A 4 -24.86 -7.42 -12.39
C ILE A 4 -26.21 -6.83 -11.93
N PHE A 5 -26.72 -7.28 -10.78
CA PHE A 5 -27.94 -6.73 -10.19
C PHE A 5 -27.74 -5.32 -9.61
N LEU A 6 -26.51 -4.97 -9.22
CA LEU A 6 -26.20 -3.64 -8.67
C LEU A 6 -26.08 -2.58 -9.77
N SER A 7 -25.63 -2.93 -10.97
CA SER A 7 -25.56 -2.01 -12.11
C SER A 7 -26.93 -1.74 -12.74
N LEU A 8 -27.85 -2.72 -12.71
CA LEU A 8 -29.21 -2.54 -13.23
C LEU A 8 -30.11 -1.70 -12.29
N ALA A 9 -29.80 -1.68 -10.99
CA ALA A 9 -30.51 -0.86 -10.00
C ALA A 9 -30.19 0.64 -10.10
N LEU A 10 -29.07 1.02 -10.73
CA LEU A 10 -28.68 2.43 -10.86
C LEU A 10 -29.29 3.12 -12.10
N MET A 11 -29.85 2.35 -13.04
CA MET A 11 -30.45 2.88 -14.27
C MET A 11 -31.95 3.18 -14.14
N GLY A 12 -32.58 2.83 -13.01
CA GLY A 12 -34.02 2.99 -12.75
C GLY A 12 -34.41 4.26 -11.99
N ALA A 13 -33.47 5.16 -11.68
CA ALA A 13 -33.72 6.36 -10.86
C ALA A 13 -33.75 7.69 -11.65
N VAL A 14 -33.95 7.64 -12.97
CA VAL A 14 -34.30 8.85 -13.74
C VAL A 14 -35.81 9.03 -13.62
N THR A 15 -36.23 9.59 -12.48
CA THR A 15 -37.57 10.12 -12.32
C THR A 15 -37.74 11.32 -13.24
N ALA A 16 -38.85 11.33 -13.96
CA ALA A 16 -39.28 12.42 -14.83
C ALA A 16 -39.37 13.73 -14.03
N SER A 17 -38.37 14.59 -14.19
CA SER A 17 -38.51 16.02 -13.90
C SER A 17 -39.39 16.63 -14.98
N GLN A 18 -40.70 16.65 -14.74
CA GLN A 18 -41.61 17.55 -15.45
C GLN A 18 -41.24 18.96 -15.04
N ALA A 19 -40.51 19.66 -15.91
CA ALA A 19 -40.33 21.10 -15.80
C ALA A 19 -41.71 21.75 -15.92
N GLN A 20 -42.24 22.21 -14.79
CA GLN A 20 -43.47 22.98 -14.75
C GLN A 20 -43.18 24.37 -15.28
N ASN A 21 -43.24 24.51 -16.60
CA ASN A 21 -43.42 25.81 -17.25
C ASN A 21 -44.82 26.32 -16.86
N SER A 22 -44.91 26.97 -15.70
CA SER A 22 -45.90 28.04 -15.56
C SER A 22 -45.51 29.09 -16.60
N PRO A 23 -46.41 29.45 -17.53
CA PRO A 23 -46.27 30.72 -18.20
C PRO A 23 -46.21 31.74 -17.07
N ALA A 24 -45.10 32.46 -16.96
CA ALA A 24 -45.07 33.69 -16.20
C ALA A 24 -46.30 34.48 -16.65
N ALA A 25 -47.23 34.71 -15.72
CA ALA A 25 -48.26 35.70 -15.92
C ALA A 25 -47.52 37.02 -16.07
N THR A 26 -47.20 37.39 -17.30
CA THR A 26 -46.99 38.78 -17.66
C THR A 26 -48.33 39.43 -17.37
N THR A 27 -48.44 39.98 -16.16
CA THR A 27 -49.41 41.02 -15.90
C THR A 27 -48.89 42.20 -16.70
N ASP A 28 -49.13 42.15 -18.01
CA ASP A 28 -48.91 43.27 -18.90
C ASP A 28 -49.86 44.36 -18.39
N ILE A 29 -49.28 45.33 -17.68
CA ILE A 29 -50.00 46.52 -17.22
C ILE A 29 -50.26 47.46 -18.42
N THR A 30 -49.53 47.24 -19.51
CA THR A 30 -49.60 47.95 -20.79
C THR A 30 -51.01 47.93 -21.43
N PRO A 31 -51.70 46.78 -21.59
CA PRO A 31 -53.08 46.75 -22.07
C PRO A 31 -54.06 47.42 -21.11
N ALA A 32 -53.77 47.51 -19.81
CA ALA A 32 -54.66 48.18 -18.86
C ALA A 32 -54.63 49.70 -19.08
N LEU A 33 -53.46 50.34 -19.07
CA LEU A 33 -53.43 51.80 -19.22
C LEU A 33 -53.88 52.27 -20.61
N GLN A 34 -53.46 51.55 -21.66
CA GLN A 34 -53.87 51.83 -23.04
C GLN A 34 -55.38 51.67 -23.23
N SER A 35 -55.98 50.61 -22.69
CA SER A 35 -57.44 50.42 -22.78
C SER A 35 -58.23 51.45 -21.98
N HIS A 36 -57.70 51.94 -20.84
CA HIS A 36 -58.32 53.02 -20.07
C HIS A 36 -58.24 54.36 -20.82
N PHE A 37 -57.12 54.63 -21.50
CA PHE A 37 -56.96 55.81 -22.36
C PHE A 37 -57.90 55.76 -23.58
N ASP A 38 -57.99 54.62 -24.26
CA ASP A 38 -58.86 54.44 -25.42
C ASP A 38 -60.34 54.53 -25.03
N ARG A 39 -60.72 54.08 -23.83
CA ARG A 39 -62.07 54.26 -23.27
C ARG A 39 -62.37 55.73 -22.98
N LEU A 40 -61.42 56.48 -22.40
CA LEU A 40 -61.56 57.92 -22.17
C LEU A 40 -61.69 58.70 -23.49
N LYS A 41 -60.89 58.32 -24.49
CA LYS A 41 -60.96 58.85 -25.84
C LYS A 41 -62.30 58.49 -26.47
N SER A 42 -62.74 57.24 -26.51
CA SER A 42 -64.02 56.86 -27.14
C SER A 42 -65.22 57.53 -26.49
N SER A 43 -65.19 57.74 -25.17
CA SER A 43 -66.31 58.27 -24.40
C SER A 43 -66.47 59.80 -24.44
N SER A 44 -65.52 60.53 -25.02
CA SER A 44 -65.56 62.00 -25.08
C SER A 44 -66.18 62.51 -26.38
N ASN A 45 -66.91 63.62 -26.28
CA ASN A 45 -67.61 64.24 -27.41
C ASN A 45 -66.65 65.03 -28.30
N SER A 46 -66.74 64.86 -29.62
CA SER A 46 -65.88 65.56 -30.57
C SER A 46 -66.43 66.94 -30.90
N TYR A 47 -65.59 67.96 -30.85
CA TYR A 47 -65.87 69.33 -31.24
C TYR A 47 -64.85 69.77 -32.30
N GLN A 48 -65.29 70.27 -33.44
CA GLN A 48 -64.38 70.75 -34.50
C GLN A 48 -64.46 72.25 -34.62
N GLU A 49 -63.32 72.92 -34.47
CA GLU A 49 -63.21 74.37 -34.62
C GLU A 49 -61.89 74.71 -35.32
N HIS A 50 -61.97 75.56 -36.35
CA HIS A 50 -60.82 76.03 -37.15
C HIS A 50 -59.86 74.91 -37.62
N ASN A 51 -60.40 73.89 -38.32
CA ASN A 51 -59.65 72.77 -38.88
C ASN A 51 -58.91 71.89 -37.84
N ARG A 52 -59.31 71.94 -36.56
CA ARG A 52 -58.79 71.13 -35.47
C ARG A 52 -59.92 70.40 -34.74
N SER A 53 -59.69 69.13 -34.41
CA SER A 53 -60.65 68.29 -33.69
C SER A 53 -60.28 68.22 -32.21
N TYR A 54 -61.17 68.66 -31.34
CA TYR A 54 -61.07 68.64 -29.89
C TYR A 54 -62.01 67.59 -29.30
N LYS A 55 -61.65 67.00 -28.15
CA LYS A 55 -62.52 66.06 -27.44
C LYS A 55 -62.86 66.58 -26.04
N VAL A 56 -64.14 66.72 -25.75
CA VAL A 56 -64.65 67.16 -24.45
C VAL A 56 -64.80 65.94 -23.56
N VAL A 57 -63.98 65.90 -22.52
CA VAL A 57 -63.90 64.82 -21.54
C VAL A 57 -64.50 65.31 -20.22
N ASP A 58 -65.22 64.43 -19.53
CA ASP A 58 -65.68 64.68 -18.16
C ASP A 58 -64.47 64.74 -17.19
N VAL A 59 -64.41 65.79 -16.37
CA VAL A 59 -63.31 66.04 -15.43
C VAL A 59 -63.16 64.89 -14.42
N SER A 60 -64.26 64.28 -13.97
CA SER A 60 -64.23 63.14 -13.05
C SER A 60 -63.57 61.92 -13.67
N ARG A 61 -63.86 61.63 -14.95
CA ARG A 61 -63.25 60.51 -15.69
C ARG A 61 -61.77 60.75 -15.99
N LEU A 62 -61.40 62.00 -16.28
CA LEU A 62 -59.99 62.39 -16.45
C LEU A 62 -59.22 62.23 -15.13
N ASN A 63 -59.80 62.64 -14.00
CA ASN A 63 -59.19 62.49 -12.68
C ASN A 63 -59.03 61.01 -12.30
N SER A 64 -60.04 60.15 -12.51
CA SER A 64 -59.91 58.72 -12.24
C SER A 64 -58.85 58.04 -13.12
N PHE A 65 -58.69 58.48 -14.38
CA PHE A 65 -57.60 58.02 -15.24
C PHE A 65 -56.23 58.46 -14.69
N TRP A 66 -56.11 59.71 -14.27
CA TRP A 66 -54.88 60.25 -13.69
C TRP A 66 -54.49 59.55 -12.38
N ASP A 67 -55.46 59.28 -11.51
CA ASP A 67 -55.25 58.51 -10.28
C ASP A 67 -54.80 57.08 -10.59
N GLY A 68 -55.36 56.44 -11.64
CA GLY A 68 -54.92 55.14 -12.13
C GLY A 68 -53.47 55.13 -12.62
N VAL A 69 -53.08 56.12 -13.44
CA VAL A 69 -51.70 56.32 -13.89
C VAL A 69 -50.76 56.48 -12.70
N LEU A 70 -51.12 57.35 -11.75
CA LEU A 70 -50.31 57.62 -10.57
C LEU A 70 -50.11 56.37 -9.71
N ASN A 71 -51.16 55.56 -9.54
CA ASN A 71 -51.09 54.31 -8.79
C ASN A 71 -50.19 53.28 -9.50
N THR A 72 -50.32 53.11 -10.82
CA THR A 72 -49.43 52.21 -11.58
C THR A 72 -47.97 52.63 -11.50
N VAL A 73 -47.68 53.93 -11.62
CA VAL A 73 -46.30 54.44 -11.49
C VAL A 73 -45.75 54.18 -10.09
N LYS A 74 -46.55 54.42 -9.05
CA LYS A 74 -46.18 54.19 -7.65
C LYS A 74 -45.97 52.71 -7.34
N GLU A 75 -46.78 51.83 -7.90
CA GLU A 75 -46.61 50.37 -7.78
C GLU A 75 -45.35 49.90 -8.52
N HIS A 76 -45.09 50.42 -9.71
CA HIS A 76 -43.88 50.11 -10.47
C HIS A 76 -42.61 50.57 -9.73
N GLU A 77 -42.62 51.78 -9.15
CA GLU A 77 -41.52 52.29 -8.33
C GLU A 77 -41.27 51.42 -7.09
N LYS A 78 -42.34 51.04 -6.36
CA LYS A 78 -42.23 50.11 -5.23
C LYS A 78 -41.72 48.73 -5.65
N GLY A 79 -42.14 48.25 -6.82
CA GLY A 79 -41.67 47.00 -7.41
C GLY A 79 -40.16 47.05 -7.69
N LEU A 80 -39.69 48.11 -8.34
CA LEU A 80 -38.24 48.32 -8.57
C LEU A 80 -37.46 48.45 -7.26
N GLN A 81 -37.97 49.20 -6.28
CA GLN A 81 -37.30 49.37 -5.00
C GLN A 81 -37.19 48.04 -4.24
N SER A 82 -38.24 47.22 -4.29
CA SER A 82 -38.25 45.90 -3.63
C SER A 82 -37.33 44.91 -4.34
N ALA A 83 -37.35 44.88 -5.68
CA ALA A 83 -36.43 44.07 -6.48
C ALA A 83 -34.96 44.49 -6.26
N GLY A 84 -34.68 45.80 -6.18
CA GLY A 84 -33.35 46.32 -5.84
C GLY A 84 -32.88 45.91 -4.45
N LYS A 85 -33.77 45.94 -3.44
CA LYS A 85 -33.43 45.48 -2.08
C LYS A 85 -33.17 43.98 -2.02
N ASN A 86 -33.98 43.18 -2.71
CA ASN A 86 -33.82 41.72 -2.73
C ASN A 86 -32.52 41.32 -3.43
N THR A 87 -32.21 41.91 -4.58
CA THR A 87 -30.96 41.63 -5.32
C THR A 87 -29.72 42.04 -4.53
N VAL A 88 -29.75 43.17 -3.81
CA VAL A 88 -28.65 43.57 -2.93
C VAL A 88 -28.47 42.59 -1.76
N SER A 89 -29.57 42.13 -1.16
CA SER A 89 -29.53 41.14 -0.08
C SER A 89 -29.00 39.79 -0.56
N GLU A 90 -29.46 39.30 -1.72
CA GLU A 90 -28.98 38.06 -2.33
C GLU A 90 -27.49 38.14 -2.70
N LEU A 91 -27.05 39.28 -3.24
CA LEU A 91 -25.64 39.50 -3.58
C LEU A 91 -24.76 39.53 -2.32
N ALA A 92 -25.25 40.13 -1.23
CA ALA A 92 -24.55 40.10 0.05
C ALA A 92 -24.42 38.67 0.60
N GLN A 93 -25.49 37.87 0.55
CA GLN A 93 -25.47 36.47 0.98
C GLN A 93 -24.59 35.58 0.09
N ALA A 94 -24.60 35.82 -1.22
CA ALA A 94 -23.73 35.13 -2.16
C ALA A 94 -22.25 35.43 -1.86
N LYS A 95 -21.91 36.69 -1.60
CA LYS A 95 -20.54 37.08 -1.19
C LYS A 95 -20.10 36.40 0.09
N THR A 96 -20.93 36.40 1.13
CA THR A 96 -20.59 35.71 2.40
C THR A 96 -20.41 34.20 2.20
N THR A 97 -21.22 33.59 1.32
CA THR A 97 -21.09 32.16 1.01
C THR A 97 -19.82 31.87 0.24
N ILE A 98 -19.45 32.71 -0.73
CA ILE A 98 -18.20 32.58 -1.50
C ILE A 98 -16.99 32.75 -0.58
N GLU A 99 -17.02 33.70 0.35
CA GLU A 99 -15.95 33.89 1.33
C GLU A 99 -15.82 32.66 2.24
N ALA A 100 -16.93 32.13 2.76
CA ALA A 100 -16.92 30.92 3.58
C ALA A 100 -16.40 29.69 2.80
N GLN A 101 -16.83 29.51 1.56
CA GLN A 101 -16.35 28.45 0.67
C GLN A 101 -14.85 28.61 0.37
N SER A 102 -14.38 29.82 0.10
CA SER A 102 -12.96 30.12 -0.14
C SER A 102 -12.11 29.77 1.08
N GLN A 103 -12.57 30.12 2.29
CA GLN A 103 -11.91 29.74 3.53
C GLN A 103 -11.88 28.22 3.73
N GLN A 104 -12.98 27.53 3.44
CA GLN A 104 -13.05 26.07 3.54
C GLN A 104 -12.14 25.39 2.52
N ILE A 105 -12.06 25.89 1.28
CA ILE A 105 -11.14 25.39 0.26
C ILE A 105 -9.69 25.61 0.68
N ALA A 106 -9.36 26.78 1.25
CA ALA A 106 -8.03 27.06 1.76
C ALA A 106 -7.66 26.12 2.92
N ALA A 107 -8.59 25.87 3.84
CA ALA A 107 -8.42 24.92 4.94
C ALA A 107 -8.22 23.48 4.43
N LEU A 108 -9.07 23.02 3.51
CA LEU A 108 -8.96 21.69 2.88
C LEU A 108 -7.66 21.53 2.10
N LYS A 109 -7.22 22.57 1.37
CA LYS A 109 -5.94 22.56 0.65
C LYS A 109 -4.76 22.47 1.62
N LYS A 110 -4.83 23.18 2.75
CA LYS A 110 -3.81 23.09 3.81
C LYS A 110 -3.79 21.70 4.45
N GLU A 111 -4.96 21.13 4.75
CA GLU A 111 -5.07 19.78 5.30
C GLU A 111 -4.55 18.73 4.32
N ASN A 112 -4.88 18.85 3.03
CA ASN A 112 -4.40 17.93 2.00
C ASN A 112 -2.88 18.02 1.84
N ALA A 113 -2.31 19.23 1.82
CA ALA A 113 -0.85 19.42 1.80
C ALA A 113 -0.16 18.84 3.05
N LEU A 114 -0.79 18.93 4.23
CA LEU A 114 -0.29 18.31 5.45
C LEU A 114 -0.35 16.79 5.37
N LYS A 115 -1.46 16.22 4.86
CA LYS A 115 -1.60 14.77 4.66
C LYS A 115 -0.60 14.25 3.63
N GLU A 116 -0.38 14.96 2.53
CA GLU A 116 0.58 14.58 1.51
C GLU A 116 2.01 14.59 2.05
N LYS A 117 2.37 15.61 2.86
CA LYS A 117 3.65 15.61 3.60
C LYS A 117 3.75 14.46 4.57
N ALA A 118 2.70 14.17 5.33
CA ALA A 118 2.68 13.04 6.26
C ALA A 118 2.83 11.71 5.50
N VAL A 119 2.16 11.54 4.36
CA VAL A 119 2.28 10.35 3.51
C VAL A 119 3.70 10.22 2.93
N GLN A 120 4.33 11.31 2.49
CA GLN A 120 5.73 11.29 2.04
C GLN A 120 6.69 10.95 3.17
N GLN A 121 6.50 11.52 4.36
CA GLN A 121 7.30 11.20 5.55
C GLN A 121 7.14 9.73 5.96
N ASN A 122 5.89 9.24 6.04
CA ASN A 122 5.62 7.84 6.31
C ASN A 122 6.17 6.92 5.20
N ALA A 123 6.08 7.30 3.93
CA ALA A 123 6.67 6.54 2.84
C ALA A 123 8.20 6.48 2.94
N SER A 124 8.84 7.58 3.35
CA SER A 124 10.28 7.61 3.61
C SER A 124 10.69 6.80 4.85
N GLU A 125 9.91 6.84 5.93
CA GLU A 125 10.16 6.03 7.14
C GLU A 125 9.86 4.54 6.91
N ILE A 126 8.85 4.19 6.11
CA ILE A 126 8.53 2.79 5.77
C ILE A 126 9.54 2.24 4.76
N ALA A 127 10.04 3.07 3.85
CA ALA A 127 11.12 2.67 2.96
C ALA A 127 12.37 2.31 3.77
N ASN A 128 12.68 3.08 4.80
CA ASN A 128 13.91 2.97 5.56
C ASN A 128 13.69 2.27 6.90
N ILE A 129 14.06 0.99 6.97
CA ILE A 129 14.16 0.32 8.27
C ILE A 129 15.53 0.66 8.81
N SER A 130 15.58 1.38 9.95
CA SER A 130 16.82 1.61 10.68
C SER A 130 17.33 0.27 11.22
N VAL A 131 18.39 -0.25 10.59
CA VAL A 131 19.11 -1.43 11.06
C VAL A 131 20.52 -0.96 11.39
N PHE A 132 20.92 -1.02 12.66
CA PHE A 132 22.16 -0.45 13.19
C PHE A 132 22.32 1.09 13.02
N GLY A 133 21.21 1.84 12.95
CA GLY A 133 21.25 3.31 12.82
C GLY A 133 21.51 3.81 11.41
N LEU A 134 21.55 2.92 10.42
CA LEU A 134 21.53 3.24 9.00
C LEU A 134 20.15 2.94 8.44
N ASP A 135 19.59 3.91 7.72
CA ASP A 135 18.33 3.79 7.00
C ASP A 135 18.53 2.96 5.73
N VAL A 136 17.99 1.74 5.72
CA VAL A 136 18.13 0.81 4.61
C VAL A 136 16.77 0.50 3.99
N ASN A 137 16.70 0.55 2.65
CA ASN A 137 15.48 0.22 1.92
C ASN A 137 15.00 -1.20 2.27
N LYS A 138 13.71 -1.38 2.60
CA LYS A 138 13.08 -2.67 2.91
C LYS A 138 13.39 -3.79 1.90
N GLN A 139 13.48 -3.48 0.61
CA GLN A 139 13.87 -4.47 -0.40
C GLN A 139 15.35 -4.86 -0.28
N VAL A 140 16.23 -3.86 -0.12
CA VAL A 140 17.67 -4.09 0.05
C VAL A 140 17.94 -4.90 1.33
N PHE A 141 17.25 -4.60 2.43
CA PHE A 141 17.36 -5.37 3.67
C PHE A 141 16.94 -6.84 3.47
N LEU A 142 15.84 -7.10 2.76
CA LEU A 142 15.40 -8.47 2.48
C LEU A 142 16.45 -9.25 1.67
N PHE A 143 16.99 -8.66 0.61
CA PHE A 143 18.03 -9.30 -0.20
C PHE A 143 19.36 -9.46 0.56
N LEU A 144 19.76 -8.46 1.34
CA LEU A 144 20.99 -8.49 2.14
C LEU A 144 20.90 -9.55 3.25
N SER A 145 19.77 -9.61 3.95
CA SER A 145 19.51 -10.61 4.99
C SER A 145 19.47 -12.01 4.41
N LEU A 146 18.77 -12.23 3.30
CA LEU A 146 18.78 -13.52 2.61
C LEU A 146 20.21 -13.89 2.15
N GLY A 147 20.97 -12.90 1.66
CA GLY A 147 22.37 -13.06 1.26
C GLY A 147 23.27 -13.49 2.42
N ILE A 148 23.14 -12.87 3.60
CA ILE A 148 23.93 -13.24 4.79
C ILE A 148 23.58 -14.66 5.26
N ILE A 149 22.29 -15.02 5.23
CA ILE A 149 21.82 -16.36 5.61
C ILE A 149 22.38 -17.41 4.64
N PHE A 150 22.34 -17.15 3.33
CA PHE A 150 22.91 -18.04 2.32
C PHE A 150 24.42 -18.19 2.48
N LEU A 151 25.13 -17.09 2.71
CA LEU A 151 26.58 -17.09 2.92
C LEU A 151 26.95 -17.96 4.13
N LEU A 152 26.28 -17.77 5.27
CA LEU A 152 26.47 -18.60 6.46
C LEU A 152 26.12 -20.07 6.19
N GLY A 153 25.05 -20.32 5.44
CA GLY A 153 24.66 -21.67 5.02
C GLY A 153 25.75 -22.38 4.21
N ILE A 154 26.37 -21.68 3.26
CA ILE A 154 27.49 -22.20 2.45
C ILE A 154 28.70 -22.50 3.34
N VAL A 155 29.09 -21.57 4.22
CA VAL A 155 30.22 -21.77 5.14
C VAL A 155 29.97 -22.98 6.05
N ALA A 156 28.77 -23.10 6.62
CA ALA A 156 28.40 -24.25 7.45
C ALA A 156 28.43 -25.57 6.66
N ALA A 157 27.97 -25.57 5.41
CA ALA A 157 28.02 -26.74 4.53
C ALA A 157 29.47 -27.17 4.20
N VAL A 158 30.37 -26.19 3.98
CA VAL A 158 31.80 -26.44 3.78
C VAL A 158 32.40 -27.09 5.02
N ILE A 159 32.17 -26.52 6.21
CA ILE A 159 32.68 -27.07 7.49
C ILE A 159 32.15 -28.49 7.71
N ALA A 160 30.85 -28.72 7.50
CA ALA A 160 30.25 -30.04 7.63
C ALA A 160 30.86 -31.05 6.65
N SER A 161 31.19 -30.63 5.43
CA SER A 161 31.81 -31.50 4.42
C SER A 161 33.26 -31.84 4.78
N VAL A 162 34.03 -30.87 5.25
CA VAL A 162 35.41 -31.10 5.74
C VAL A 162 35.38 -32.03 6.94
N TYR A 163 34.49 -31.80 7.91
CA TYR A 163 34.37 -32.64 9.11
C TYR A 163 34.03 -34.10 8.77
N LYS A 164 33.11 -34.33 7.83
CA LYS A 164 32.78 -35.69 7.36
C LYS A 164 33.99 -36.37 6.72
N LYS A 165 34.74 -35.68 5.87
CA LYS A 165 35.96 -36.24 5.23
C LYS A 165 37.03 -36.54 6.27
N SER A 166 37.27 -35.63 7.21
CA SER A 166 38.26 -35.80 8.28
C SER A 166 37.93 -37.00 9.18
N LYS A 167 36.64 -37.23 9.48
CA LYS A 167 36.22 -38.40 10.26
C LYS A 167 36.54 -39.72 9.53
N VAL A 168 36.24 -39.82 8.24
CA VAL A 168 36.55 -41.03 7.44
C VAL A 168 38.05 -41.30 7.40
N ILE A 169 38.86 -40.26 7.16
CA ILE A 169 40.33 -40.39 7.12
C ILE A 169 40.88 -40.80 8.49
N ALA A 170 40.33 -40.27 9.58
CA ALA A 170 40.74 -40.64 10.93
C ALA A 170 40.43 -42.12 11.22
N ASP A 171 39.22 -42.58 10.89
CA ASP A 171 38.81 -43.98 11.07
C ASP A 171 39.69 -44.92 10.23
N GLU A 172 40.03 -44.55 8.99
CA GLU A 172 40.94 -45.31 8.12
C GLU A 172 42.35 -45.40 8.72
N LYS A 173 42.89 -44.29 9.24
CA LYS A 173 44.20 -44.28 9.90
C LYS A 173 44.22 -45.14 11.15
N VAL A 174 43.18 -45.08 11.98
CA VAL A 174 43.05 -45.92 13.17
C VAL A 174 43.02 -47.40 12.78
N LYS A 175 42.28 -47.75 11.73
CA LYS A 175 42.24 -49.12 11.22
C LYS A 175 43.60 -49.58 10.71
N ALA A 176 44.27 -48.78 9.89
CA ALA A 176 45.60 -49.09 9.38
C ALA A 176 46.63 -49.26 10.50
N PHE A 177 46.58 -48.42 11.54
CA PHE A 177 47.42 -48.58 12.73
C PHE A 177 47.15 -49.90 13.44
N ARG A 178 45.88 -50.27 13.61
CA ARG A 178 45.51 -51.54 14.25
C ARG A 178 45.99 -52.74 13.46
N ASP A 179 45.89 -52.69 12.14
CA ASP A 179 46.32 -53.77 11.26
C ASP A 179 47.85 -53.94 11.33
N ILE A 180 48.62 -52.84 11.27
CA ILE A 180 50.09 -52.87 11.44
C ILE A 180 50.48 -53.38 12.83
N GLU A 181 49.79 -52.95 13.88
CA GLU A 181 50.09 -53.39 15.24
C GLU A 181 49.81 -54.88 15.43
N GLN A 182 48.74 -55.39 14.82
CA GLN A 182 48.46 -56.81 14.78
C GLN A 182 49.59 -57.58 14.08
N GLU A 183 49.98 -57.18 12.87
CA GLU A 183 51.10 -57.79 12.13
C GLU A 183 52.40 -57.77 12.95
N PHE A 184 52.69 -56.66 13.64
CA PHE A 184 53.88 -56.53 14.47
C PHE A 184 53.83 -57.45 15.70
N THR A 185 52.68 -57.61 16.34
CA THR A 185 52.52 -58.54 17.46
C THR A 185 52.68 -60.00 17.01
N GLU A 186 52.12 -60.34 15.84
CA GLU A 186 52.28 -61.66 15.23
C GLU A 186 53.76 -61.93 14.87
N TYR A 187 54.44 -60.96 14.26
CA TYR A 187 55.87 -61.05 13.98
C TYR A 187 56.71 -61.25 15.24
N LYS A 188 56.45 -60.48 16.31
CA LYS A 188 57.10 -60.63 17.62
C LYS A 188 56.84 -62.00 18.25
N LYS A 189 55.64 -62.56 18.05
CA LYS A 189 55.31 -63.90 18.53
C LYS A 189 56.08 -64.96 17.75
N ALA A 190 56.07 -64.88 16.42
CA ALA A 190 56.80 -65.80 15.55
C ALA A 190 58.32 -65.75 15.80
N ALA A 191 58.91 -64.56 16.00
CA ALA A 191 60.32 -64.40 16.36
C ALA A 191 60.64 -65.08 17.69
N ARG A 192 59.83 -64.87 18.74
CA ARG A 192 60.01 -65.58 20.03
C ARG A 192 59.86 -67.09 19.90
N GLU A 193 58.91 -67.56 19.11
CA GLU A 193 58.73 -69.00 18.88
C GLU A 193 59.94 -69.61 18.19
N ARG A 194 60.56 -68.92 17.22
CA ARG A 194 61.83 -69.33 16.59
C ARG A 194 62.98 -69.37 17.59
N GLU A 195 63.14 -68.33 18.40
CA GLU A 195 64.17 -68.30 19.45
C GLU A 195 63.98 -69.43 20.47
N LEU A 196 62.74 -69.68 20.89
CA LEU A 196 62.42 -70.78 21.80
C LEU A 196 62.70 -72.15 21.16
N LYS A 197 62.39 -72.32 19.87
CA LYS A 197 62.70 -73.55 19.13
C LYS A 197 64.21 -73.78 19.07
N ILE A 198 64.99 -72.76 18.72
CA ILE A 198 66.46 -72.83 18.68
C ILE A 198 67.03 -73.18 20.07
N LYS A 199 66.52 -72.55 21.14
CA LYS A 199 66.95 -72.87 22.51
C LYS A 199 66.65 -74.31 22.90
N ARG A 200 65.47 -74.83 22.54
CA ARG A 200 65.11 -76.23 22.80
C ARG A 200 66.02 -77.19 22.04
N GLU A 201 66.27 -76.92 20.75
CA GLU A 201 67.18 -77.71 19.93
C GLU A 201 68.61 -77.72 20.51
N LEU A 202 69.12 -76.55 20.92
CA LEU A 202 70.44 -76.44 21.56
C LEU A 202 70.52 -77.23 22.87
N GLN A 203 69.46 -77.20 23.69
CA GLN A 203 69.40 -77.98 24.92
C GLN A 203 69.36 -79.48 24.65
N THR A 204 68.60 -79.93 23.64
CA THR A 204 68.57 -81.34 23.23
C THR A 204 69.94 -81.80 22.72
N GLU A 205 70.64 -80.98 21.93
CA GLU A 205 72.02 -81.28 21.50
C GLU A 205 72.99 -81.38 22.68
N MET A 206 72.88 -80.48 23.66
CA MET A 206 73.72 -80.49 24.86
C MET A 206 73.47 -81.76 25.69
N ASN A 207 72.21 -82.09 25.96
CA ASN A 207 71.84 -83.30 26.69
C ASN A 207 72.32 -84.56 25.96
N SER A 208 72.16 -84.62 24.63
CA SER A 208 72.63 -85.75 23.83
C SER A 208 74.16 -85.91 23.88
N LYS A 209 74.93 -84.81 23.84
CA LYS A 209 76.39 -84.84 24.02
C LYS A 209 76.78 -85.34 25.41
N GLU A 210 76.06 -84.95 26.44
CA GLU A 210 76.31 -85.39 27.81
C GLU A 210 76.03 -86.89 28.00
N GLU A 211 74.90 -87.39 27.48
CA GLU A 211 74.58 -88.81 27.46
C GLU A 211 75.65 -89.64 26.71
N LEU A 212 76.08 -89.20 25.53
CA LEU A 212 77.14 -89.85 24.76
C LEU A 212 78.46 -89.90 25.56
N LYS A 213 78.82 -88.82 26.26
CA LYS A 213 80.01 -88.78 27.13
C LYS A 213 79.88 -89.77 28.29
N GLN A 214 78.71 -89.89 28.91
CA GLN A 214 78.46 -90.88 29.97
C GLN A 214 78.52 -92.32 29.45
N GLN A 215 77.98 -92.60 28.25
CA GLN A 215 78.11 -93.91 27.61
C GLN A 215 79.56 -94.26 27.28
N LEU A 216 80.35 -93.31 26.80
CA LEU A 216 81.78 -93.53 26.56
C LEU A 216 82.53 -93.82 27.88
N ALA A 217 82.22 -93.09 28.95
CA ALA A 217 82.81 -93.32 30.26
C ALA A 217 82.43 -94.70 30.84
N SER A 218 81.19 -95.17 30.65
CA SER A 218 80.77 -96.50 31.09
C SER A 218 81.40 -97.62 30.27
N LEU A 219 81.53 -97.46 28.95
CA LEU A 219 82.26 -98.38 28.08
C LEU A 219 83.75 -98.46 28.43
N GLN A 220 84.38 -97.33 28.77
CA GLN A 220 85.76 -97.33 29.27
C GLN A 220 85.88 -98.07 30.61
N LYS A 221 84.89 -97.94 31.50
CA LYS A 221 84.87 -98.62 32.79
C LYS A 221 84.62 -100.14 32.68
N MET A 222 83.94 -100.60 31.62
CA MET A 222 83.78 -102.03 31.30
C MET A 222 85.00 -102.66 30.60
N ARG A 223 85.95 -101.85 30.11
CA ARG A 223 87.16 -102.31 29.40
C ARG A 223 88.37 -102.49 30.33
N ILE A 224 88.23 -102.21 31.62
CA ILE A 224 89.21 -102.45 32.68
C ILE A 224 88.71 -103.64 33.51
#